data_AF-A0A9D9MCR6-F1
#
_entry.id   AF-A0A9D9MCR6-F1
#
_cell.length_a   1.000
_cell.length_b   1.000
_cell.length_c   1.000
_cell.angle_alpha   90.00
_cell.angle_beta   90.00
_cell.angle_gamma   90.00
#
_symmetry.space_group_name_H-M   'P 1'
#
loop_
_entity.id
_entity.type
_entity.pdbx_description
1 polymer ?
#
loop_
_entity_poly.entity_id
_entity_poly.type
_entity_poly.pdbx_seq_one_letter_code
_entity_poly.pdbx_strand_id
1 'polypeptide(L)'
;MFSFKHCSVPDCSNFIFNGSDRCLRHSLDSASAADEARKLIKEKKVIKDLCFEGLSFENFSFNEKTLHSCFFKGCTFINCTFELTKIRQCFFDFSTFKGCIFRGAKIKQSSFAVSVLEWGKINSSEVFHSNFNGCTILNFNLSDNDFYFSSFLNAQLRNIDFSNCNIKKASFVFSKLESINFKNSNVQEALFEITGTIYG
;
A
#
# COMPACT_ATOMS: atom_id res chain seq x y z
N MET A 1 18.41 -10.15 6.92
CA MET A 1 17.48 -11.08 7.58
C MET A 1 16.71 -10.27 8.61
N PHE A 2 15.39 -10.20 8.51
CA PHE A 2 14.57 -9.40 9.42
C PHE A 2 14.48 -10.10 10.78
N SER A 3 14.76 -9.39 11.87
CA SER A 3 14.68 -9.92 13.24
C SER A 3 13.48 -9.30 13.95
N PHE A 4 12.27 -9.55 13.45
CA PHE A 4 11.07 -9.16 14.18
C PHE A 4 10.78 -10.20 15.25
N LYS A 5 10.85 -9.79 16.50
CA LYS A 5 10.43 -10.63 17.63
C LYS A 5 8.91 -10.52 17.78
N HIS A 6 8.29 -11.60 18.23
CA HIS A 6 6.88 -11.60 18.58
C HIS A 6 6.66 -11.01 19.96
N CYS A 7 5.47 -10.45 20.16
CA CYS A 7 4.98 -9.97 21.43
C CYS A 7 5.12 -11.03 22.53
N SER A 8 5.50 -10.62 23.74
CA SER A 8 5.64 -11.50 24.91
C SER A 8 4.31 -11.98 25.52
N VAL A 9 3.18 -11.45 25.04
CA VAL A 9 1.84 -11.82 25.53
C VAL A 9 1.45 -13.17 24.90
N PRO A 10 1.05 -14.18 25.71
CA PRO A 10 0.59 -15.47 25.19
C PRO A 10 -0.49 -15.31 24.12
N ASP A 11 -0.45 -16.17 23.10
CA ASP A 11 -1.37 -16.18 21.95
C ASP A 11 -1.35 -14.91 21.06
N CYS A 12 -0.44 -13.96 21.31
CA CYS A 12 -0.25 -12.80 20.45
C CYS A 12 0.77 -13.09 19.34
N SER A 13 0.31 -13.12 18.08
CA SER A 13 1.21 -13.27 16.92
C SER A 13 1.81 -11.96 16.42
N ASN A 14 1.46 -10.81 16.99
CA ASN A 14 1.92 -9.50 16.51
C ASN A 14 3.40 -9.28 16.80
N PHE A 15 4.07 -8.49 15.97
CA PHE A 15 5.45 -8.09 16.19
C PHE A 15 5.59 -7.03 17.28
N ILE A 16 6.71 -7.07 18.00
CA ILE A 16 7.02 -6.07 19.03
C ILE A 16 7.10 -4.66 18.44
N PHE A 17 6.73 -3.67 19.25
CA PHE A 17 6.88 -2.28 18.88
C PHE A 17 8.18 -1.72 19.45
N ASN A 18 9.06 -1.24 18.56
CA ASN A 18 10.21 -0.37 18.87
C ASN A 18 10.94 -0.65 20.20
N GLY A 19 11.70 -1.76 20.27
CA GLY A 19 12.52 -2.09 21.44
C GLY A 19 11.75 -2.58 22.67
N SER A 20 10.42 -2.64 22.61
CA SER A 20 9.56 -3.29 23.61
C SER A 20 9.66 -4.81 23.54
N ASP A 21 9.22 -5.49 24.60
CA ASP A 21 8.90 -6.92 24.59
C ASP A 21 7.45 -7.18 24.12
N ARG A 22 6.63 -6.14 23.97
CA ARG A 22 5.21 -6.22 23.58
C ARG A 22 4.95 -5.53 22.25
N CYS A 23 3.90 -5.97 21.57
CA CYS A 23 3.36 -5.25 20.41
C CYS A 23 2.70 -3.94 20.87
N LEU A 24 2.55 -3.00 19.95
CA LEU A 24 2.02 -1.67 20.26
C LEU A 24 0.65 -1.72 21.00
N ARG A 25 -0.20 -2.68 20.64
CA ARG A 25 -1.54 -2.91 21.24
C ARG A 25 -1.52 -3.52 22.65
N HIS A 26 -0.40 -4.13 23.06
CA HIS A 26 -0.24 -4.71 24.40
C HIS A 26 0.67 -3.87 25.30
N SER A 27 1.35 -2.88 24.72
CA SER A 27 2.07 -1.85 25.46
C SER A 27 1.15 -0.70 25.87
N LEU A 28 0.06 -0.47 25.12
CA LEU A 28 -0.86 0.64 25.29
C LEU A 28 -2.28 0.23 24.88
N ASP A 29 -3.30 0.97 25.32
CA ASP A 29 -4.62 0.91 24.69
C ASP A 29 -4.56 1.37 23.22
N SER A 30 -5.59 1.05 22.43
CA SER A 30 -5.59 1.32 21.00
C SER A 30 -5.52 2.81 20.62
N ALA A 31 -6.06 3.71 21.44
CA ALA A 31 -6.01 5.14 21.17
C ALA A 31 -4.60 5.68 21.44
N SER A 32 -4.03 5.33 22.59
CA SER A 32 -2.67 5.67 22.98
C SER A 32 -1.63 5.12 22.00
N ALA A 33 -1.83 3.89 21.52
CA ALA A 33 -1.01 3.27 20.48
C ALA A 33 -0.97 4.10 19.18
N ALA A 34 -2.14 4.55 18.70
CA ALA A 34 -2.22 5.36 17.49
C ALA A 34 -1.52 6.71 17.68
N ASP A 35 -1.67 7.35 18.84
CA ASP A 35 -1.06 8.64 19.13
C ASP A 35 0.47 8.55 19.25
N GLU A 36 0.99 7.50 19.89
CA GLU A 36 2.43 7.28 19.94
C GLU A 36 3.02 7.03 18.54
N ALA A 37 2.36 6.20 17.72
CA ALA A 37 2.77 5.97 16.34
C ALA A 37 2.78 7.28 15.52
N ARG A 38 1.72 8.08 15.62
CA ARG A 38 1.61 9.39 14.94
C ARG A 38 2.71 10.34 15.39
N LYS A 39 3.00 10.41 16.69
CA LYS A 39 4.08 11.23 17.25
C LYS A 39 5.43 10.81 16.67
N LEU A 40 5.73 9.51 16.70
CA LEU A 40 6.97 8.97 16.15
C LEU A 40 7.14 9.29 14.67
N ILE A 41 6.08 9.10 13.87
CA ILE A 41 6.12 9.38 12.42
C ILE A 41 6.30 10.88 12.14
N LYS A 42 5.69 11.76 12.94
CA LYS A 42 5.89 13.21 12.82
C LYS A 42 7.34 13.60 13.04
N GLU A 43 7.95 13.11 14.13
CA GLU A 43 9.30 13.50 14.55
C GLU A 43 10.40 12.92 13.66
N LYS A 44 10.22 11.72 13.12
CA LYS A 44 11.27 11.03 12.34
C LYS A 44 11.09 11.25 10.85
N LYS A 45 12.16 11.61 10.14
CA LYS A 45 12.17 11.62 8.66
C LYS A 45 12.25 10.22 8.07
N VAL A 46 12.96 9.33 8.75
CA VAL A 46 13.22 7.96 8.32
C VAL A 46 12.63 7.01 9.36
N ILE A 47 11.71 6.16 8.92
CA ILE A 47 11.04 5.15 9.73
C ILE A 47 11.43 3.79 9.14
N LYS A 48 12.09 2.97 9.96
CA LYS A 48 12.56 1.64 9.53
C LYS A 48 12.15 0.58 10.52
N ASP A 49 11.78 -0.58 10.01
CA ASP A 49 11.62 -1.81 10.79
C ASP A 49 10.64 -1.62 11.97
N LEU A 50 9.55 -0.87 11.73
CA LEU A 50 8.51 -0.63 12.73
C LEU A 50 7.20 -1.30 12.35
N CYS A 51 6.52 -1.80 13.38
CA CYS A 51 5.21 -2.44 13.29
C CYS A 51 4.12 -1.48 13.75
N PHE A 52 3.17 -1.21 12.86
CA PHE A 52 2.01 -0.36 13.08
C PHE A 52 0.70 -1.13 12.85
N GLU A 53 0.75 -2.45 12.91
CA GLU A 53 -0.34 -3.33 12.46
C GLU A 53 -1.71 -2.97 13.07
N GLY A 54 -2.68 -2.84 12.17
CA GLY A 54 -4.07 -2.58 12.50
C GLY A 54 -4.35 -1.25 13.19
N LEU A 55 -3.48 -0.25 13.05
CA LEU A 55 -3.77 1.12 13.49
C LEU A 55 -4.61 1.88 12.47
N SER A 56 -5.31 2.92 12.95
CA SER A 56 -6.02 3.89 12.10
C SER A 56 -5.29 5.23 12.04
N PHE A 57 -5.10 5.71 10.82
CA PHE A 57 -4.57 7.03 10.51
C PHE A 57 -5.63 7.81 9.74
N GLU A 58 -6.04 8.95 10.29
CA GLU A 58 -7.05 9.82 9.70
C GLU A 58 -6.49 11.22 9.55
N ASN A 59 -6.64 11.82 8.36
CA ASN A 59 -6.16 13.15 8.05
C ASN A 59 -4.67 13.34 8.39
N PHE A 60 -3.86 12.31 8.17
CA PHE A 60 -2.46 12.26 8.60
C PHE A 60 -1.50 12.32 7.41
N SER A 61 -0.42 13.08 7.58
CA SER A 61 0.60 13.26 6.54
C SER A 61 1.84 12.40 6.81
N PHE A 62 2.17 11.57 5.82
CA PHE A 62 3.42 10.83 5.69
C PHE A 62 4.37 11.52 4.69
N ASN A 63 4.08 12.74 4.25
CA ASN A 63 4.79 13.39 3.16
C ASN A 63 6.30 13.48 3.41
N GLU A 64 7.07 13.28 2.35
CA GLU A 64 8.54 13.35 2.34
C GLU A 64 9.26 12.40 3.31
N LYS A 65 8.53 11.45 3.92
CA LYS A 65 9.12 10.43 4.79
C LYS A 65 9.81 9.35 3.97
N THR A 66 10.74 8.65 4.61
CA THR A 66 11.30 7.40 4.11
C THR A 66 10.82 6.27 5.00
N LEU A 67 9.98 5.39 4.44
CA LEU A 67 9.47 4.18 5.06
C LEU A 67 10.24 2.99 4.49
N HIS A 68 10.85 2.20 5.36
CA HIS A 68 11.60 1.02 4.97
C HIS A 68 11.23 -0.17 5.84
N SER A 69 10.78 -1.27 5.24
CA SER A 69 10.54 -2.51 5.99
C SER A 69 9.54 -2.34 7.14
N CYS A 70 8.58 -1.43 6.98
CA CYS A 70 7.54 -1.17 7.97
C CYS A 70 6.31 -2.07 7.71
N PHE A 71 5.66 -2.49 8.80
CA PHE A 71 4.45 -3.29 8.78
C PHE A 71 3.25 -2.40 9.07
N PHE A 72 2.39 -2.26 8.07
CA PHE A 72 1.12 -1.56 8.13
C PHE A 72 -0.02 -2.52 7.81
N LYS A 73 0.15 -3.82 8.08
CA LYS A 73 -0.85 -4.84 7.80
C LYS A 73 -2.14 -4.55 8.55
N GLY A 74 -3.28 -4.63 7.86
CA GLY A 74 -4.61 -4.40 8.42
C GLY A 74 -4.87 -2.96 8.88
N CYS A 75 -4.01 -2.01 8.55
CA CYS A 75 -4.20 -0.61 8.92
C CYS A 75 -5.34 0.03 8.14
N THR A 76 -5.90 1.09 8.71
CA THR A 76 -6.85 1.97 8.01
C THR A 76 -6.22 3.34 7.80
N PHE A 77 -6.30 3.84 6.56
CA PHE A 77 -5.84 5.16 6.17
C PHE A 77 -7.01 5.92 5.55
N ILE A 78 -7.42 7.02 6.17
CA ILE A 78 -8.50 7.89 5.67
C ILE A 78 -7.93 9.28 5.47
N ASN A 79 -8.07 9.82 4.24
CA ASN A 79 -7.60 11.15 3.87
C ASN A 79 -6.12 11.39 4.21
N CYS A 80 -5.29 10.34 4.13
CA CYS A 80 -3.86 10.43 4.40
C CYS A 80 -3.07 10.79 3.14
N THR A 81 -1.99 11.55 3.31
CA THR A 81 -1.10 11.96 2.22
C THR A 81 0.27 11.29 2.36
N PHE A 82 0.83 10.86 1.23
CA PHE A 82 2.15 10.23 1.09
C PHE A 82 2.95 10.93 -0.01
N GLU A 83 2.77 12.24 -0.18
CA GLU A 83 3.42 12.99 -1.25
C GLU A 83 4.93 12.94 -1.10
N LEU A 84 5.63 12.69 -2.22
CA LEU A 84 7.10 12.59 -2.26
C LEU A 84 7.69 11.56 -1.28
N THR A 85 6.88 10.63 -0.79
CA THR A 85 7.30 9.62 0.20
C THR A 85 8.05 8.50 -0.48
N LYS A 86 9.15 8.04 0.14
CA LYS A 86 9.90 6.87 -0.31
C LYS A 86 9.44 5.67 0.50
N ILE A 87 8.78 4.72 -0.15
CA ILE A 87 8.24 3.50 0.46
C ILE A 87 8.98 2.32 -0.15
N ARG A 88 9.78 1.61 0.66
CA ARG A 88 10.53 0.45 0.21
C ARG A 88 10.29 -0.74 1.12
N GLN A 89 9.96 -1.89 0.54
CA GLN A 89 9.79 -3.15 1.29
C GLN A 89 8.79 -3.03 2.44
N CYS A 90 7.76 -2.18 2.31
CA CYS A 90 6.72 -2.04 3.32
C CYS A 90 5.54 -2.97 3.02
N PHE A 91 4.81 -3.36 4.06
CA PHE A 91 3.73 -4.35 4.00
C PHE A 91 2.42 -3.70 4.42
N PHE A 92 1.56 -3.37 3.47
CA PHE A 92 0.23 -2.78 3.66
C PHE A 92 -0.88 -3.81 3.39
N ASP A 93 -0.57 -5.10 3.49
CA ASP A 93 -1.49 -6.19 3.21
C ASP A 93 -2.74 -6.11 4.09
N PHE A 94 -3.92 -6.43 3.55
CA PHE A 94 -5.22 -6.37 4.23
C PHE A 94 -5.64 -4.98 4.73
N SER A 95 -4.97 -3.92 4.28
CA SER A 95 -5.23 -2.55 4.73
C SER A 95 -6.30 -1.85 3.90
N THR A 96 -6.86 -0.78 4.45
CA THR A 96 -7.86 0.05 3.77
C THR A 96 -7.31 1.46 3.54
N PHE A 97 -7.44 1.97 2.33
CA PHE A 97 -7.08 3.33 1.94
C PHE A 97 -8.31 4.03 1.35
N LYS A 98 -8.79 5.09 2.00
CA LYS A 98 -9.93 5.89 1.54
C LYS A 98 -9.51 7.34 1.38
N GLY A 99 -9.63 7.91 0.18
CA GLY A 99 -9.27 9.32 -0.04
C GLY A 99 -7.78 9.61 0.04
N CYS A 100 -6.91 8.58 -0.05
CA CYS A 100 -5.47 8.76 0.10
C CYS A 100 -4.78 9.29 -1.17
N ILE A 101 -3.71 10.05 -0.97
CA ILE A 101 -2.94 10.70 -2.05
C ILE A 101 -1.46 10.32 -1.95
N PHE A 102 -0.90 9.77 -3.02
CA PHE A 102 0.51 9.34 -3.10
C PHE A 102 1.29 10.08 -4.20
N ARG A 103 1.00 11.36 -4.46
CA ARG A 103 1.59 12.10 -5.57
C ARG A 103 3.13 12.17 -5.48
N GLY A 104 3.83 11.81 -6.55
CA GLY A 104 5.30 11.85 -6.57
C GLY A 104 5.97 10.83 -5.65
N ALA A 105 5.24 9.84 -5.12
CA ALA A 105 5.80 8.83 -4.24
C ALA A 105 6.74 7.89 -5.01
N LYS A 106 7.63 7.23 -4.27
CA LYS A 106 8.49 6.16 -4.80
C LYS A 106 8.23 4.89 -4.02
N ILE A 107 7.38 4.04 -4.56
CA ILE A 107 6.93 2.78 -3.97
C ILE A 107 7.66 1.64 -4.67
N LYS A 108 8.51 0.93 -3.93
CA LYS A 108 9.41 -0.09 -4.48
C LYS A 108 9.30 -1.36 -3.65
N GLN A 109 9.09 -2.50 -4.31
CA GLN A 109 9.12 -3.81 -3.64
C GLN A 109 8.19 -3.89 -2.42
N SER A 110 7.04 -3.23 -2.46
CA SER A 110 6.11 -3.14 -1.34
C SER A 110 4.83 -3.92 -1.65
N SER A 111 4.11 -4.34 -0.61
CA SER A 111 2.89 -5.13 -0.75
C SER A 111 1.67 -4.33 -0.30
N PHE A 112 0.60 -4.45 -1.08
CA PHE A 112 -0.77 -3.98 -0.86
C PHE A 112 -1.74 -5.14 -1.12
N ALA A 113 -1.29 -6.38 -0.92
CA ALA A 113 -2.08 -7.55 -1.25
C ALA A 113 -3.35 -7.61 -0.39
N VAL A 114 -4.47 -7.97 -1.02
CA VAL A 114 -5.78 -8.09 -0.36
C VAL A 114 -6.25 -6.77 0.31
N SER A 115 -5.66 -5.64 -0.07
CA SER A 115 -6.03 -4.33 0.44
C SER A 115 -7.18 -3.72 -0.35
N VAL A 116 -7.90 -2.79 0.28
CA VAL A 116 -8.98 -2.02 -0.35
C VAL A 116 -8.51 -0.59 -0.56
N LEU A 117 -8.56 -0.11 -1.81
CA LEU A 117 -8.18 1.24 -2.20
C LEU A 117 -9.37 1.94 -2.86
N GLU A 118 -9.79 3.05 -2.27
CA GLU A 118 -11.06 3.70 -2.55
C GLU A 118 -10.87 5.21 -2.70
N TRP A 119 -11.34 5.77 -3.82
CA TRP A 119 -11.55 7.22 -3.98
C TRP A 119 -10.28 8.07 -3.78
N GLY A 120 -9.14 7.60 -4.28
CA GLY A 120 -7.84 8.24 -4.07
C GLY A 120 -7.00 8.32 -5.35
N LYS A 121 -5.71 8.63 -5.17
CA LYS A 121 -4.76 8.69 -6.28
C LYS A 121 -3.35 8.30 -5.88
N ILE A 122 -2.73 7.53 -6.75
CA ILE A 122 -1.27 7.36 -6.83
C ILE A 122 -0.95 7.83 -8.23
N ASN A 123 -0.44 9.03 -8.41
CA ASN A 123 -0.19 9.57 -9.74
C ASN A 123 1.16 10.28 -9.79
N SER A 124 1.74 10.36 -10.99
CA SER A 124 3.07 10.94 -11.19
C SER A 124 4.13 10.31 -10.26
N SER A 125 4.06 8.99 -10.05
CA SER A 125 4.86 8.25 -9.05
C SER A 125 5.63 7.07 -9.67
N GLU A 126 6.59 6.53 -8.93
CA GLU A 126 7.30 5.29 -9.30
C GLU A 126 6.74 4.13 -8.47
N VAL A 127 6.11 3.13 -9.09
CA VAL A 127 5.48 1.99 -8.39
C VAL A 127 5.92 0.64 -8.99
N PHE A 128 7.21 0.30 -8.87
CA PHE A 128 7.74 -0.89 -9.52
C PHE A 128 7.90 -2.08 -8.57
N HIS A 129 7.83 -3.29 -9.15
CA HIS A 129 7.99 -4.57 -8.44
C HIS A 129 7.09 -4.66 -7.19
N SER A 130 5.90 -4.07 -7.24
CA SER A 130 5.01 -4.01 -6.08
C SER A 130 3.84 -4.98 -6.24
N ASN A 131 3.35 -5.49 -5.11
CA ASN A 131 2.34 -6.53 -5.06
C ASN A 131 0.98 -5.93 -4.71
N PHE A 132 0.02 -6.02 -5.62
CA PHE A 132 -1.38 -5.64 -5.48
C PHE A 132 -2.30 -6.86 -5.66
N ASN A 133 -1.79 -8.08 -5.43
CA ASN A 133 -2.57 -9.30 -5.65
C ASN A 133 -3.82 -9.34 -4.75
N GLY A 134 -4.96 -9.72 -5.31
CA GLY A 134 -6.23 -9.84 -4.61
C GLY A 134 -6.79 -8.52 -4.08
N CYS A 135 -6.21 -7.37 -4.43
CA CYS A 135 -6.72 -6.08 -3.97
C CYS A 135 -8.07 -5.74 -4.61
N THR A 136 -8.82 -4.86 -3.95
CA THR A 136 -9.98 -4.19 -4.54
C THR A 136 -9.64 -2.71 -4.70
N ILE A 137 -9.63 -2.22 -5.93
CA ILE A 137 -9.38 -0.80 -6.24
C ILE A 137 -10.61 -0.23 -6.94
N LEU A 138 -11.17 0.83 -6.38
CA LEU A 138 -12.39 1.48 -6.86
C LEU A 138 -12.20 3.00 -6.95
N ASN A 139 -12.57 3.58 -8.10
CA ASN A 139 -12.59 5.03 -8.33
C ASN A 139 -11.24 5.67 -8.00
N PHE A 140 -10.17 5.16 -8.60
CA PHE A 140 -8.80 5.52 -8.24
C PHE A 140 -8.03 6.00 -9.48
N ASN A 141 -7.30 7.09 -9.33
CA ASN A 141 -6.40 7.56 -10.38
C ASN A 141 -5.00 6.94 -10.17
N LEU A 142 -4.57 6.13 -11.13
CA LEU A 142 -3.25 5.50 -11.21
C LEU A 142 -2.46 6.00 -12.44
N SER A 143 -2.74 7.20 -12.94
CA SER A 143 -2.10 7.75 -14.15
C SER A 143 -0.65 8.17 -13.91
N ASP A 144 0.13 8.22 -14.99
CA ASP A 144 1.50 8.74 -15.01
C ASP A 144 2.43 8.00 -14.03
N ASN A 145 2.32 6.68 -13.97
CA ASN A 145 3.13 5.83 -13.08
C ASN A 145 3.96 4.78 -13.82
N ASP A 146 5.06 4.37 -13.21
CA ASP A 146 5.80 3.18 -13.60
C ASP A 146 5.40 1.98 -12.73
N PHE A 147 4.62 1.05 -13.30
CA PHE A 147 4.19 -0.23 -12.74
C PHE A 147 5.02 -1.42 -13.24
N TYR A 148 6.23 -1.20 -13.78
CA TYR A 148 7.06 -2.28 -14.30
C TYR A 148 7.18 -3.46 -13.32
N PHE A 149 6.86 -4.66 -13.80
CA PHE A 149 6.92 -5.93 -13.05
C PHE A 149 6.05 -5.97 -11.77
N SER A 150 5.06 -5.09 -11.64
CA SER A 150 4.09 -5.14 -10.54
C SER A 150 2.99 -6.18 -10.82
N SER A 151 2.36 -6.70 -9.78
CA SER A 151 1.37 -7.78 -9.90
C SER A 151 0.02 -7.37 -9.33
N PHE A 152 -1.05 -7.60 -10.09
CA PHE A 152 -2.46 -7.38 -9.78
C PHE A 152 -3.25 -8.69 -9.96
N LEU A 153 -2.62 -9.82 -9.68
CA LEU A 153 -3.24 -11.15 -9.85
C LEU A 153 -4.46 -11.28 -8.95
N ASN A 154 -5.57 -11.81 -9.48
CA ASN A 154 -6.86 -11.90 -8.78
C ASN A 154 -7.42 -10.55 -8.26
N ALA A 155 -6.94 -9.40 -8.75
CA ALA A 155 -7.45 -8.10 -8.32
C ALA A 155 -8.84 -7.79 -8.88
N GLN A 156 -9.59 -6.94 -8.18
CA GLN A 156 -10.84 -6.35 -8.67
C GLN A 156 -10.64 -4.86 -8.88
N LEU A 157 -10.62 -4.42 -10.14
CA LEU A 157 -10.33 -3.04 -10.53
C LEU A 157 -11.54 -2.44 -11.22
N ARG A 158 -12.07 -1.34 -10.68
CA ARG A 158 -13.24 -0.64 -11.22
C ARG A 158 -13.05 0.87 -11.28
N ASN A 159 -13.33 1.47 -12.44
CA ASN A 159 -13.19 2.91 -12.68
C ASN A 159 -11.77 3.41 -12.37
N ILE A 160 -10.77 2.80 -13.02
CA ILE A 160 -9.36 3.08 -12.77
C ILE A 160 -8.72 3.72 -13.99
N ASP A 161 -8.00 4.80 -13.76
CA ASP A 161 -7.19 5.46 -14.79
C ASP A 161 -5.73 5.01 -14.69
N PHE A 162 -5.27 4.21 -15.65
CA PHE A 162 -3.88 3.81 -15.84
C PHE A 162 -3.25 4.53 -17.05
N SER A 163 -3.72 5.72 -17.42
CA SER A 163 -3.16 6.44 -18.59
C SER A 163 -1.71 6.90 -18.37
N ASN A 164 -0.94 6.96 -19.47
CA ASN A 164 0.48 7.33 -19.49
C ASN A 164 1.36 6.48 -18.54
N CYS A 165 0.99 5.22 -18.32
CA CYS A 165 1.72 4.33 -17.42
C CYS A 165 2.72 3.43 -18.15
N ASN A 166 3.80 3.05 -17.47
CA ASN A 166 4.58 1.89 -17.86
C ASN A 166 4.06 0.65 -17.13
N ILE A 167 3.41 -0.26 -17.85
CA ILE A 167 2.79 -1.48 -17.31
C ILE A 167 3.54 -2.72 -17.84
N LYS A 168 4.73 -2.51 -18.41
CA LYS A 168 5.51 -3.59 -19.00
C LYS A 168 5.80 -4.69 -17.98
N LYS A 169 5.56 -5.95 -18.37
CA LYS A 169 5.68 -7.16 -17.50
C LYS A 169 4.79 -7.16 -16.26
N ALA A 170 3.83 -6.25 -16.14
CA ALA A 170 2.86 -6.33 -15.06
C ALA A 170 1.87 -7.49 -15.30
N SER A 171 1.38 -8.10 -14.23
CA SER A 171 0.41 -9.21 -14.32
C SER A 171 -0.97 -8.78 -13.83
N PHE A 172 -1.99 -9.01 -14.66
CA PHE A 172 -3.41 -8.84 -14.37
C PHE A 172 -4.17 -10.17 -14.49
N VAL A 173 -3.45 -11.29 -14.40
CA VAL A 173 -4.00 -12.65 -14.51
C VAL A 173 -5.11 -12.87 -13.47
N PHE A 174 -6.24 -13.41 -13.91
CA PHE A 174 -7.46 -13.63 -13.12
C PHE A 174 -8.06 -12.38 -12.47
N SER A 175 -7.65 -11.18 -12.91
CA SER A 175 -8.24 -9.94 -12.43
C SER A 175 -9.55 -9.61 -13.15
N LYS A 176 -10.46 -8.93 -12.44
CA LYS A 176 -11.66 -8.32 -13.01
C LYS A 176 -11.36 -6.85 -13.32
N LEU A 177 -11.50 -6.47 -14.58
CA LEU A 177 -11.23 -5.12 -15.09
C LEU A 177 -12.54 -4.48 -15.60
N GLU A 178 -13.05 -3.47 -14.91
CA GLU A 178 -14.27 -2.73 -15.30
C GLU A 178 -13.98 -1.24 -15.43
N SER A 179 -14.30 -0.64 -16.57
CA SER A 179 -14.04 0.79 -16.85
C SER A 179 -12.59 1.21 -16.56
N ILE A 180 -11.64 0.55 -17.24
CA ILE A 180 -10.21 0.80 -17.09
C ILE A 180 -9.68 1.59 -18.28
N ASN A 181 -8.89 2.64 -18.02
CA ASN A 181 -8.23 3.43 -19.05
C ASN A 181 -6.74 3.11 -19.14
N PHE A 182 -6.27 2.56 -20.26
CA PHE A 182 -4.84 2.31 -20.53
C PHE A 182 -4.25 3.24 -21.60
N LYS A 183 -4.89 4.39 -21.87
CA LYS A 183 -4.46 5.30 -22.94
C LYS A 183 -3.00 5.74 -22.76
N ASN A 184 -2.21 5.68 -23.84
CA ASN A 184 -0.79 6.03 -23.89
C ASN A 184 0.12 5.18 -22.98
N SER A 185 -0.35 4.03 -22.51
CA SER A 185 0.42 3.20 -21.58
C SER A 185 1.21 2.11 -22.31
N ASN A 186 2.42 1.85 -21.84
CA ASN A 186 3.23 0.75 -22.32
C ASN A 186 2.77 -0.57 -21.68
N VAL A 187 1.99 -1.35 -22.41
CA VAL A 187 1.47 -2.65 -21.97
C VAL A 187 2.26 -3.85 -22.53
N GLN A 188 3.44 -3.62 -23.09
CA GLN A 188 4.25 -4.69 -23.67
C GLN A 188 4.58 -5.77 -22.62
N GLU A 189 4.45 -7.05 -22.97
CA GLU A 189 4.70 -8.19 -22.06
C GLU A 189 3.82 -8.20 -20.79
N ALA A 190 2.80 -7.33 -20.69
CA ALA A 190 1.82 -7.42 -19.62
C ALA A 190 0.91 -8.64 -19.83
N LEU A 191 0.57 -9.32 -18.73
CA LEU A 191 -0.22 -10.55 -18.77
C LEU A 191 -1.68 -10.23 -18.42
N PHE A 192 -2.59 -10.46 -19.36
CA PHE A 192 -4.03 -10.26 -19.20
C PHE A 192 -4.78 -11.57 -19.48
N GLU A 193 -4.68 -12.56 -18.60
CA GLU A 193 -5.59 -13.72 -18.64
C GLU A 193 -6.84 -13.36 -17.83
N ILE A 194 -7.77 -12.65 -18.47
CA ILE A 194 -8.97 -12.10 -17.84
C ILE A 194 -10.04 -13.19 -17.76
N THR A 195 -10.63 -13.39 -16.58
CA THR A 195 -11.80 -14.26 -16.38
C THR A 195 -13.09 -13.45 -16.56
N GLY A 196 -13.55 -13.30 -17.80
CA GLY A 196 -14.90 -12.78 -18.08
C GLY A 196 -14.98 -11.72 -19.18
N THR A 197 -16.07 -11.76 -19.93
CA THR A 197 -16.36 -11.08 -21.20
C THR A 197 -16.18 -9.56 -21.12
N ILE A 198 -15.39 -9.00 -22.03
CA ILE A 198 -15.28 -7.56 -22.27
C ILE A 198 -16.59 -7.12 -22.95
N TYR A 199 -17.45 -6.36 -22.26
CA TYR A 199 -18.43 -5.53 -22.94
C TYR A 199 -17.77 -4.17 -23.19
N GLY A 200 -17.74 -3.79 -24.47
CA GLY A 200 -17.07 -2.59 -24.99
C GLY A 200 -17.80 -1.28 -24.72
#